data_AF-A0AAN5CRA0-F1
#
_entry.id   AF-A0AAN5CRA0-F1
#
_cell.length_a   1.000
_cell.length_b   1.000
_cell.length_c   1.000
_cell.angle_alpha   90.00
_cell.angle_beta   90.00
_cell.angle_gamma   90.00
#
_symmetry.space_group_name_H-M   'P 1'
#
loop_
_entity.id
_entity.type
_entity.pdbx_description
1 polymer ?
#
loop_
_entity_poly.entity_id
_entity_poly.type
_entity_poly.pdbx_seq_one_letter_code
_entity_poly.pdbx_strand_id
1 'polypeptide(L)'
;MRNGKQFASNLWDDPVRDAVEIDVSERDLNGLKLLGVQRGKAIFFSQTECLSPPSVRKLGVNVIVIENLFDKKLDRNPVEKVVMPTKKVVMYARDSSPLIHISGFCMWQFYTLDTETMNFREELIFNAWKHRPPRVSHICGVRNGQITVMGTTWTGGRALISAPLPIAWTGKKKSGAQKNSEKDKIIEELVDNVEKLQSEMKEKTSNSLEGPSCVICLDRVPNIVFFDCMHVAVCEECFKAASRNSSLNNCPNCRKSIKKSSKVFF
;
A
#
# COMPACT_ATOMS: atom_id res chain seq x y z
N MET A 1 15.51 -41.70 -14.74
CA MET A 1 14.37 -42.64 -14.86
C MET A 1 14.49 -43.68 -13.76
N ARG A 2 13.37 -44.11 -13.17
CA ARG A 2 13.31 -45.26 -12.24
C ARG A 2 12.14 -46.14 -12.64
N ASN A 3 12.38 -47.43 -12.87
CA ASN A 3 11.33 -48.38 -13.28
C ASN A 3 10.54 -47.92 -14.52
N GLY A 4 11.23 -47.34 -15.52
CA GLY A 4 10.60 -46.79 -16.73
C GLY A 4 9.83 -45.48 -16.55
N LYS A 5 9.72 -44.96 -15.32
CA LYS A 5 9.07 -43.69 -15.02
C LYS A 5 10.06 -42.53 -15.02
N GLN A 6 9.59 -41.37 -15.46
CA GLN A 6 10.34 -40.11 -15.44
C GLN A 6 10.09 -39.37 -14.12
N PHE A 7 11.12 -38.70 -13.62
CA PHE A 7 11.07 -37.96 -12.36
C PHE A 7 11.80 -36.62 -12.51
N ALA A 8 11.34 -35.60 -11.80
CA ALA A 8 12.02 -34.31 -11.67
C ALA A 8 12.25 -33.98 -10.19
N SER A 9 13.39 -33.38 -9.86
CA SER A 9 13.68 -32.84 -8.52
C SER A 9 14.41 -31.51 -8.68
N ASN A 10 14.40 -30.65 -7.64
CA ASN A 10 15.33 -29.54 -7.63
C ASN A 10 16.76 -30.05 -7.38
N LEU A 11 17.74 -29.23 -7.72
CA LEU A 11 19.16 -29.58 -7.57
C LEU A 11 19.56 -29.81 -6.09
N TRP A 12 18.84 -29.18 -5.16
CA TRP A 12 19.14 -29.18 -3.74
C TRP A 12 18.35 -30.23 -2.95
N ASP A 13 17.40 -30.90 -3.60
CA ASP A 13 16.52 -31.88 -2.95
C ASP A 13 17.16 -33.28 -3.01
N ASP A 14 16.74 -34.20 -2.13
CA ASP A 14 17.14 -35.60 -2.25
C ASP A 14 16.35 -36.23 -3.42
N PRO A 15 17.00 -36.57 -4.54
CA PRO A 15 16.28 -37.09 -5.70
C PRO A 15 15.62 -38.44 -5.39
N VAL A 16 16.01 -39.17 -4.34
CA VAL A 16 15.37 -40.42 -3.93
C VAL A 16 14.04 -40.16 -3.25
N ARG A 17 13.99 -39.16 -2.36
CA ARG A 17 12.84 -38.91 -1.48
C ARG A 17 11.88 -37.87 -2.02
N ASP A 18 12.42 -36.83 -2.65
CA ASP A 18 11.69 -35.59 -2.95
C ASP A 18 11.37 -35.44 -4.45
N ALA A 19 11.80 -36.41 -5.27
CA ALA A 19 11.54 -36.37 -6.71
C ALA A 19 10.06 -36.57 -7.03
N VAL A 20 9.56 -35.73 -7.94
CA VAL A 20 8.18 -35.74 -8.44
C VAL A 20 8.10 -36.65 -9.64
N GLU A 21 7.20 -37.63 -9.58
CA GLU A 21 6.87 -38.48 -10.72
C GLU A 21 6.17 -37.65 -11.81
N ILE A 22 6.67 -37.76 -13.04
CA ILE A 22 6.07 -37.14 -14.23
C ILE A 22 5.11 -38.17 -14.82
N ASP A 23 3.82 -38.01 -14.54
CA ASP A 23 2.74 -38.93 -14.92
C ASP A 23 2.19 -38.69 -16.34
N VAL A 24 3.05 -38.16 -17.22
CA VAL A 24 2.70 -37.74 -18.59
C VAL A 24 3.64 -38.40 -19.59
N SER A 25 3.14 -38.76 -20.77
CA SER A 25 3.93 -39.46 -21.79
C SER A 25 5.01 -38.56 -22.38
N GLU A 26 6.14 -39.15 -22.81
CA GLU A 26 7.23 -38.41 -23.47
C GLU A 26 6.75 -37.68 -24.74
N ARG A 27 5.75 -38.25 -25.43
CA ARG A 27 5.12 -37.62 -26.61
C ARG A 27 4.45 -36.29 -26.24
N ASP A 28 3.74 -36.23 -25.11
CA ASP A 28 3.04 -35.01 -24.67
C ASP A 28 4.00 -33.96 -24.09
N LEU A 29 5.17 -34.39 -23.61
CA LEU A 29 6.25 -33.51 -23.17
C LEU A 29 7.12 -33.00 -24.32
N ASN A 30 6.94 -33.51 -25.54
CA ASN A 30 7.75 -33.13 -26.68
C ASN A 30 7.65 -31.62 -26.98
N GLY A 31 8.80 -30.95 -27.02
CA GLY A 31 8.90 -29.50 -27.20
C GLY A 31 8.65 -28.67 -25.93
N LEU A 32 8.30 -29.30 -24.80
CA LEU A 32 8.19 -28.61 -23.52
C LEU A 32 9.55 -28.54 -22.81
N LYS A 33 9.80 -27.42 -22.14
CA LYS A 33 11.01 -27.23 -21.34
C LYS A 33 10.68 -27.30 -19.85
N LEU A 34 11.31 -28.20 -19.11
CA LEU A 34 11.22 -28.23 -17.65
C LEU A 34 11.85 -26.94 -17.07
N LEU A 35 11.08 -26.18 -16.30
CA LEU A 35 11.54 -24.99 -15.59
C LEU A 35 11.97 -25.30 -14.15
N GLY A 36 11.34 -26.28 -13.51
CA GLY A 36 11.66 -26.68 -12.14
C GLY A 36 10.56 -27.49 -11.48
N VAL A 37 10.71 -27.71 -10.18
CA VAL A 37 9.73 -28.42 -9.34
C VAL A 37 9.26 -27.49 -8.22
N GLN A 38 7.95 -27.43 -7.99
CA GLN A 38 7.37 -26.67 -6.88
C GLN A 38 6.22 -27.46 -6.26
N ARG A 39 6.23 -27.61 -4.93
CA ARG A 39 5.12 -28.22 -4.15
C ARG A 39 4.62 -29.54 -4.73
N GLY A 40 5.56 -30.43 -5.09
CA GLY A 40 5.23 -31.74 -5.65
C GLY A 40 4.75 -31.71 -7.11
N LYS A 41 4.94 -30.59 -7.82
CA LYS A 41 4.56 -30.45 -9.24
C LYS A 41 5.76 -30.09 -10.10
N ALA A 42 5.92 -30.79 -11.22
CA ALA A 42 6.83 -30.45 -12.29
C ALA A 42 6.23 -29.33 -13.14
N ILE A 43 6.98 -28.24 -13.29
CA ILE A 43 6.57 -27.04 -14.01
C ILE A 43 7.28 -27.01 -15.35
N PHE A 44 6.52 -27.14 -16.43
CA PHE A 44 7.00 -27.07 -17.80
C PHE A 44 6.61 -25.76 -18.46
N PHE A 45 7.35 -25.41 -19.51
CA PHE A 45 7.13 -24.23 -20.32
C PHE A 45 6.98 -24.60 -21.79
N SER A 46 5.97 -24.02 -22.43
CA SER A 46 5.76 -24.08 -23.87
C SER A 46 5.83 -22.67 -24.47
N GLN A 47 6.47 -22.57 -25.64
CA GLN A 47 6.50 -21.34 -26.41
C GLN A 47 5.47 -21.44 -27.55
N THR A 48 4.46 -20.56 -27.54
CA THR A 48 3.42 -20.54 -28.58
C THR A 48 3.52 -19.29 -29.44
N GLU A 49 3.14 -19.42 -30.72
CA GLU A 49 3.26 -18.36 -31.73
C GLU A 49 2.04 -17.42 -31.80
N CYS A 50 1.03 -17.61 -30.95
CA CYS A 50 -0.20 -16.80 -30.97
C CYS A 50 -0.07 -15.53 -30.11
N LEU A 51 -1.00 -14.58 -30.25
CA LEU A 51 -1.05 -13.32 -29.49
C LEU A 51 -2.00 -13.42 -28.28
N SER A 52 -2.06 -14.56 -27.61
CA SER A 52 -2.92 -14.76 -26.43
C SER A 52 -2.19 -14.43 -25.12
N PRO A 53 -2.86 -13.90 -24.09
CA PRO A 53 -2.30 -13.83 -22.74
C PRO A 53 -1.66 -15.16 -22.33
N PRO A 54 -0.64 -15.16 -21.44
CA PRO A 54 -0.05 -16.42 -20.99
C PRO A 54 -1.16 -17.31 -20.43
N SER A 55 -1.13 -18.57 -20.82
CA SER A 55 -2.09 -19.59 -20.39
C SER A 55 -1.38 -20.63 -19.54
N VAL A 56 -2.18 -21.31 -18.73
CA VAL A 56 -1.69 -22.40 -17.90
C VAL A 56 -2.65 -23.58 -18.05
N ARG A 57 -2.09 -24.78 -18.17
CA ARG A 57 -2.89 -26.01 -18.21
C ARG A 57 -2.22 -27.11 -17.40
N LYS A 58 -3.02 -28.08 -16.96
CA LYS A 58 -2.53 -29.33 -16.37
C LYS A 58 -2.43 -30.38 -17.47
N LEU A 59 -1.30 -31.07 -17.54
CA LEU A 59 -1.15 -32.25 -18.39
C LEU A 59 -1.29 -33.57 -17.62
N GLY A 60 -1.05 -33.52 -16.32
CA GLY A 60 -1.18 -34.65 -15.41
C GLY A 60 -1.51 -34.17 -14.01
N VAL A 61 -1.50 -35.10 -13.04
CA VAL A 61 -1.70 -34.80 -11.62
C VAL A 61 -0.58 -33.90 -11.11
N ASN A 62 0.66 -34.18 -11.52
CA ASN A 62 1.85 -33.48 -11.03
C ASN A 62 2.50 -32.59 -12.10
N VAL A 63 1.88 -32.41 -13.27
CA VAL A 63 2.49 -31.69 -14.39
C VAL A 63 1.66 -30.45 -14.74
N ILE A 64 2.27 -29.28 -14.53
CA ILE A 64 1.73 -27.98 -14.95
C ILE A 64 2.53 -27.48 -16.15
N VAL A 65 1.84 -27.00 -17.18
CA VAL A 65 2.45 -26.32 -18.33
C VAL A 65 2.05 -24.86 -18.32
N ILE A 66 3.04 -23.98 -18.32
CA ILE A 66 2.90 -22.56 -18.59
C ILE A 66 3.16 -22.34 -20.07
N GLU A 67 2.23 -21.72 -20.75
CA GLU A 67 2.35 -21.36 -22.16
C GLU A 67 2.49 -19.85 -22.24
N ASN A 68 3.56 -19.38 -22.86
CA ASN A 68 3.81 -17.95 -22.98
C ASN A 68 4.20 -17.60 -24.41
N LEU A 69 3.92 -16.35 -24.75
CA LEU A 69 4.07 -15.87 -26.10
C LEU A 69 5.50 -15.59 -26.47
N PHE A 70 5.76 -15.78 -27.75
CA PHE A 70 6.95 -15.27 -28.41
C PHE A 70 6.57 -14.58 -29.70
N ASP A 71 6.70 -13.26 -29.72
CA ASP A 71 6.55 -12.51 -30.96
C ASP A 71 7.84 -12.64 -31.80
N LYS A 72 7.81 -13.55 -32.78
CA LYS A 72 8.89 -13.71 -33.77
C LYS A 72 9.14 -12.42 -34.57
N LYS A 73 8.16 -11.49 -34.66
CA LYS A 73 8.32 -10.24 -35.42
C LYS A 73 9.23 -9.24 -34.72
N LEU A 74 9.30 -9.26 -33.38
CA LEU A 74 10.26 -8.44 -32.63
C LEU A 74 11.73 -8.81 -32.94
N ASP A 75 11.97 -10.02 -33.44
CA ASP A 75 13.31 -10.51 -33.83
C ASP A 75 13.75 -9.98 -35.21
N ARG A 76 12.83 -9.41 -36.01
CA ARG A 76 13.09 -9.09 -37.42
C ARG A 76 13.53 -7.65 -37.69
N ASN A 77 13.72 -6.80 -36.67
CA ASN A 77 14.16 -5.43 -36.90
C ASN A 77 15.71 -5.37 -36.90
N PRO A 78 16.38 -5.34 -38.06
CA PRO A 78 17.84 -5.52 -38.15
C PRO A 78 18.62 -4.22 -37.89
N VAL A 79 17.91 -3.13 -37.58
CA VAL A 79 18.47 -1.76 -37.62
C VAL A 79 19.47 -1.50 -36.49
N GLU A 80 19.47 -2.31 -35.44
CA GLU A 80 20.58 -2.35 -34.50
C GLU A 80 20.99 -3.80 -34.29
N LYS A 81 22.27 -4.14 -34.51
CA LYS A 81 22.90 -5.42 -34.17
C LYS A 81 22.95 -5.66 -32.64
N VAL A 82 21.91 -5.29 -31.91
CA VAL A 82 21.72 -5.69 -30.54
C VAL A 82 21.33 -7.16 -30.61
N VAL A 83 22.31 -8.03 -30.42
CA VAL A 83 22.12 -9.46 -30.20
C VAL A 83 20.97 -9.60 -29.20
N MET A 84 19.80 -10.02 -29.68
CA MET A 84 18.64 -10.24 -28.83
C MET A 84 19.06 -11.31 -27.82
N PRO A 85 18.99 -11.02 -26.51
CA PRO A 85 19.44 -11.97 -25.51
C PRO A 85 18.65 -13.27 -25.66
N THR A 86 19.36 -14.37 -25.44
CA THR A 86 18.85 -15.74 -25.42
C THR A 86 17.45 -15.81 -24.82
N LYS A 87 16.59 -16.63 -25.44
CA LYS A 87 15.20 -16.97 -25.08
C LYS A 87 15.03 -17.52 -23.66
N LYS A 88 15.47 -16.78 -22.64
CA LYS A 88 15.60 -17.25 -21.27
C LYS A 88 14.40 -16.77 -20.48
N VAL A 89 13.43 -17.66 -20.35
CA VAL A 89 12.40 -17.54 -19.32
C VAL A 89 13.06 -17.78 -17.97
N VAL A 90 12.84 -16.87 -17.04
CA VAL A 90 13.27 -17.02 -15.65
C VAL A 90 12.04 -17.26 -14.80
N MET A 91 12.14 -18.26 -13.93
CA MET A 91 11.12 -18.60 -12.97
C MET A 91 11.68 -18.49 -11.56
N TYR A 92 10.86 -18.02 -10.63
CA TYR A 92 11.11 -18.13 -9.20
C TYR A 92 9.87 -18.66 -8.50
N ALA A 93 10.09 -19.71 -7.71
CA ALA A 93 9.07 -20.36 -6.90
C ALA A 93 9.65 -20.64 -5.51
N ARG A 94 8.78 -20.69 -4.51
CA ARG A 94 9.12 -21.24 -3.18
C ARG A 94 8.10 -22.31 -2.84
N ASP A 95 8.54 -23.40 -2.23
CA ASP A 95 7.61 -24.47 -1.83
C ASP A 95 6.63 -24.03 -0.74
N SER A 96 6.97 -23.01 0.03
CA SER A 96 6.08 -22.43 1.04
C SER A 96 4.97 -21.53 0.45
N SER A 97 4.88 -21.37 -0.87
CA SER A 97 3.94 -20.47 -1.55
C SER A 97 3.29 -21.16 -2.75
N PRO A 98 1.99 -20.95 -3.03
CA PRO A 98 1.37 -21.40 -4.28
C PRO A 98 1.81 -20.58 -5.50
N LEU A 99 2.52 -19.47 -5.30
CA LEU A 99 2.82 -18.52 -6.37
C LEU A 99 4.12 -18.85 -7.10
N ILE A 100 4.09 -18.76 -8.43
CA ILE A 100 5.25 -18.80 -9.31
C ILE A 100 5.38 -17.43 -9.97
N HIS A 101 6.55 -16.79 -9.84
CA HIS A 101 6.87 -15.55 -10.54
C HIS A 101 7.69 -15.85 -11.78
N ILE A 102 7.28 -15.31 -12.92
CA ILE A 102 7.83 -15.64 -14.23
C ILE A 102 8.13 -14.35 -14.98
N SER A 103 9.35 -14.21 -15.48
CA SER A 103 9.67 -13.14 -16.42
C SER A 103 9.15 -13.51 -17.81
N GLY A 104 8.34 -12.64 -18.40
CA GLY A 104 7.88 -12.79 -19.78
C GLY A 104 9.02 -12.70 -20.79
N PHE A 105 8.75 -13.13 -22.02
CA PHE A 105 9.71 -12.99 -23.11
C PHE A 105 9.93 -11.53 -23.49
N CYS A 106 8.85 -10.76 -23.54
CA CYS A 106 8.93 -9.31 -23.55
C CYS A 106 9.48 -8.90 -22.18
N MET A 107 10.73 -8.40 -22.15
CA MET A 107 11.54 -8.18 -20.94
C MET A 107 10.92 -7.24 -19.88
N TRP A 108 9.73 -6.72 -20.19
CA TRP A 108 8.96 -5.76 -19.41
C TRP A 108 7.80 -6.40 -18.65
N GLN A 109 7.43 -7.65 -18.99
CA GLN A 109 6.23 -8.29 -18.47
C GLN A 109 6.59 -9.30 -17.38
N PHE A 110 5.84 -9.26 -16.29
CA PHE A 110 6.00 -10.15 -15.16
C PHE A 110 4.67 -10.77 -14.80
N TYR A 111 4.64 -12.09 -14.86
CA TYR A 111 3.45 -12.86 -14.56
C TYR A 111 3.61 -13.56 -13.22
N THR A 112 2.51 -13.63 -12.48
CA THR A 112 2.44 -14.43 -11.26
C THR A 112 1.35 -15.45 -11.43
N LEU A 113 1.73 -16.73 -11.51
CA LEU A 113 0.80 -17.85 -11.57
C LEU A 113 0.50 -18.35 -10.16
N ASP A 114 -0.79 -18.48 -9.83
CA ASP A 114 -1.23 -19.21 -8.66
C ASP A 114 -1.49 -20.68 -9.03
N THR A 115 -0.69 -21.60 -8.48
CA THR A 115 -0.74 -23.04 -8.80
C THR A 115 -1.86 -23.81 -8.10
N GLU A 116 -2.56 -23.18 -7.16
CA GLU A 116 -3.77 -23.73 -6.54
C GLU A 116 -4.99 -23.39 -7.39
N THR A 117 -5.14 -22.12 -7.78
CA THR A 117 -6.28 -21.69 -8.59
C THR A 117 -6.07 -21.87 -10.09
N MET A 118 -4.84 -22.15 -10.53
CA MET A 118 -4.45 -22.22 -11.95
C MET A 118 -4.78 -20.94 -12.72
N ASN A 119 -4.64 -19.78 -12.07
CA ASN A 119 -4.92 -18.49 -12.68
C ASN A 119 -3.70 -17.58 -12.57
N PHE A 120 -3.46 -16.81 -13.63
CA PHE A 120 -2.55 -15.69 -13.55
C PHE A 120 -3.19 -14.57 -12.71
N ARG A 121 -2.40 -14.00 -11.81
CA ARG A 121 -2.74 -12.78 -11.10
C ARG A 121 -2.52 -11.58 -12.02
N GLU A 122 -2.97 -10.41 -11.57
CA GLU A 122 -2.73 -9.13 -12.24
C GLU A 122 -1.25 -8.95 -12.60
N GLU A 123 -0.96 -8.32 -13.73
CA GLU A 123 0.41 -8.11 -14.16
C GLU A 123 1.16 -7.20 -13.18
N LEU A 124 2.42 -7.55 -12.86
CA LEU A 124 3.27 -6.68 -12.07
C LEU A 124 3.75 -5.50 -12.92
N ILE A 125 3.13 -4.34 -12.72
CA ILE A 125 3.52 -3.10 -13.39
C ILE A 125 4.56 -2.36 -12.54
N PHE A 126 5.77 -2.24 -13.08
CA PHE A 126 6.84 -1.47 -12.45
C PHE A 126 6.74 0.00 -12.89
N ASN A 127 6.01 0.80 -12.11
CA ASN A 127 5.72 2.21 -12.43
C ASN A 127 6.96 3.08 -12.71
N ALA A 128 8.10 2.75 -12.11
CA ALA A 128 9.37 3.46 -12.35
C ALA A 128 9.88 3.33 -13.80
N TRP A 129 9.28 2.46 -14.63
CA TRP A 129 9.86 2.00 -15.88
C TRP A 129 9.02 2.32 -17.13
N LYS A 130 8.16 3.34 -17.07
CA LYS A 130 7.29 3.73 -18.20
C LYS A 130 8.00 3.93 -19.54
N HIS A 131 9.32 4.15 -19.56
CA HIS A 131 10.06 4.43 -20.78
C HIS A 131 11.18 3.45 -21.13
N ARG A 132 11.89 2.84 -20.16
CA ARG A 132 13.02 1.93 -20.41
C ARG A 132 13.27 0.97 -19.24
N PRO A 133 12.52 -0.14 -19.13
CA PRO A 133 12.80 -1.09 -18.06
C PRO A 133 14.18 -1.76 -18.22
N PRO A 134 14.69 -2.43 -17.18
CA PRO A 134 15.86 -3.27 -17.30
C PRO A 134 15.49 -4.64 -17.90
N ARG A 135 16.42 -5.22 -18.63
CA ARG A 135 16.35 -6.60 -19.12
C ARG A 135 16.52 -7.56 -17.96
N VAL A 136 15.46 -8.22 -17.55
CA VAL A 136 15.48 -9.12 -16.39
C VAL A 136 16.27 -10.37 -16.75
N SER A 137 17.33 -10.62 -16.00
CA SER A 137 18.20 -11.79 -16.18
C SER A 137 17.88 -12.90 -15.17
N HIS A 138 17.45 -12.52 -13.97
CA HIS A 138 17.20 -13.40 -12.84
C HIS A 138 16.13 -12.79 -11.90
N ILE A 139 15.31 -13.64 -11.29
CA ILE A 139 14.48 -13.28 -10.15
C ILE A 139 15.25 -13.76 -8.92
N CYS A 140 15.76 -12.83 -8.13
CA CYS A 140 16.58 -13.13 -6.96
C CYS A 140 15.74 -13.68 -5.80
N GLY A 141 14.49 -13.23 -5.71
CA GLY A 141 13.48 -13.88 -4.88
C GLY A 141 12.42 -12.95 -4.35
N VAL A 142 11.65 -13.45 -3.39
CA VAL A 142 10.54 -12.72 -2.75
C VAL A 142 10.72 -12.77 -1.24
N ARG A 143 10.82 -11.59 -0.62
CA ARG A 143 10.99 -11.43 0.83
C ARG A 143 10.16 -10.24 1.31
N ASN A 144 9.46 -10.41 2.43
CA ASN A 144 8.67 -9.35 3.07
C ASN A 144 7.64 -8.67 2.14
N GLY A 145 7.09 -9.41 1.18
CA GLY A 145 6.15 -8.85 0.21
C GLY A 145 6.82 -7.99 -0.87
N GLN A 146 8.13 -8.10 -1.04
CA GLN A 146 8.86 -7.47 -2.15
C GLN A 146 9.49 -8.55 -3.03
N ILE A 147 9.36 -8.38 -4.34
CA ILE A 147 10.09 -9.16 -5.33
C ILE A 147 11.37 -8.42 -5.69
N THR A 148 12.48 -9.14 -5.74
CA THR A 148 13.80 -8.63 -6.13
C THR A 148 14.26 -9.32 -7.40
N VAL A 149 14.69 -8.55 -8.38
CA VAL A 149 15.12 -9.00 -9.70
C VAL A 149 16.47 -8.39 -10.04
N MET A 150 17.29 -9.13 -10.78
CA MET A 150 18.56 -8.66 -11.33
C MET A 150 18.43 -8.58 -12.85
N GLY A 151 18.86 -7.46 -13.42
CA GLY A 151 18.79 -7.24 -14.85
C GLY A 151 19.88 -6.31 -15.39
N THR A 152 19.80 -6.02 -16.68
CA THR A 152 20.68 -5.09 -17.38
C THR A 152 19.90 -3.87 -17.82
N THR A 153 20.34 -2.68 -17.44
CA THR A 153 19.75 -1.41 -17.87
C THR A 153 19.94 -1.19 -19.37
N TRP A 154 19.24 -0.20 -19.94
CA TRP A 154 19.42 0.19 -21.33
C TRP A 154 20.83 0.71 -21.66
N THR A 155 21.59 1.16 -20.66
CA THR A 155 23.01 1.56 -20.79
C THR A 155 23.99 0.39 -20.68
N GLY A 156 23.49 -0.85 -20.52
CA GLY A 156 24.34 -2.04 -20.34
C GLY A 156 24.82 -2.28 -18.90
N GLY A 157 24.48 -1.39 -17.96
CA GLY A 157 24.80 -1.56 -16.55
C GLY A 157 23.98 -2.68 -15.90
N ARG A 158 24.54 -3.38 -14.90
CA ARG A 158 23.77 -4.31 -14.08
C ARG A 158 22.98 -3.56 -13.03
N ALA A 159 21.73 -3.96 -12.80
CA ALA A 159 20.87 -3.40 -11.77
C ALA A 159 20.22 -4.52 -10.95
N LEU A 160 20.20 -4.32 -9.63
CA LEU A 160 19.42 -5.10 -8.70
C LEU A 160 18.25 -4.23 -8.24
N ILE A 161 17.03 -4.71 -8.42
CA ILE A 161 15.84 -3.88 -8.23
C ILE A 161 14.80 -4.65 -7.46
N SER A 162 14.13 -3.95 -6.54
CA SER A 162 13.03 -4.52 -5.76
C SER A 162 11.76 -3.72 -5.96
N ALA A 163 10.62 -4.42 -5.98
CA ALA A 163 9.30 -3.80 -6.02
C ALA A 163 8.35 -4.48 -5.03
N PRO A 164 7.41 -3.75 -4.40
CA PRO A 164 6.38 -4.36 -3.59
C PRO A 164 5.45 -5.22 -4.46
N LEU A 165 5.10 -6.40 -3.96
CA LEU A 165 4.03 -7.22 -4.51
C LEU A 165 2.67 -6.68 -4.02
N PRO A 166 1.59 -6.83 -4.80
CA PRO A 166 0.24 -6.54 -4.34
C PRO A 166 -0.05 -7.22 -3.00
N ILE A 167 -0.67 -6.47 -2.07
CA ILE A 167 -0.95 -6.95 -0.70
C ILE A 167 -1.69 -8.30 -0.72
N ALA A 168 -2.64 -8.45 -1.65
CA ALA A 168 -3.42 -9.66 -1.86
C ALA A 168 -2.58 -10.92 -2.12
N TRP A 169 -1.34 -10.78 -2.60
CA TRP A 169 -0.47 -11.92 -2.94
C TRP A 169 0.48 -12.31 -1.81
N THR A 170 0.68 -11.43 -0.83
CA THR A 170 1.71 -11.64 0.19
C THR A 170 1.36 -12.73 1.19
N GLY A 171 0.15 -13.33 1.12
CA GLY A 171 -0.32 -14.38 2.02
C GLY A 171 -0.41 -13.95 3.49
N LYS A 172 0.07 -12.74 3.82
CA LYS A 172 -0.19 -12.06 5.07
C LYS A 172 -1.67 -11.76 5.10
N LYS A 173 -2.46 -12.74 5.56
CA LYS A 173 -3.69 -12.44 6.32
C LYS A 173 -3.29 -11.27 7.21
N LYS A 174 -3.93 -10.11 7.05
CA LYS A 174 -3.64 -8.94 7.87
C LYS A 174 -3.54 -9.44 9.30
N SER A 175 -2.33 -9.55 9.86
CA SER A 175 -2.15 -9.99 11.25
C SER A 175 -2.69 -8.94 12.23
N GLY A 176 -3.26 -7.85 11.71
CA GLY A 176 -4.15 -6.94 12.40
C GLY A 176 -5.59 -7.45 12.61
N ALA A 177 -6.05 -8.54 11.97
CA ALA A 177 -7.45 -8.98 12.16
C ALA A 177 -7.73 -9.52 13.59
N GLN A 178 -6.71 -9.99 14.31
CA GLN A 178 -6.87 -10.47 15.68
C GLN A 178 -6.47 -9.42 16.74
N LYS A 179 -5.78 -8.33 16.34
CA LYS A 179 -5.55 -7.13 17.18
C LYS A 179 -6.56 -6.01 16.95
N ASN A 180 -7.39 -6.12 15.91
CA ASN A 180 -8.45 -5.15 15.65
C ASN A 180 -9.60 -5.29 16.65
N SER A 181 -9.96 -6.48 17.15
CA SER A 181 -11.08 -6.56 18.10
C SER A 181 -10.81 -5.82 19.42
N GLU A 182 -9.55 -5.68 19.83
CA GLU A 182 -9.20 -4.93 21.04
C GLU A 182 -9.10 -3.43 20.75
N LYS A 183 -8.53 -3.05 19.61
CA LYS A 183 -8.49 -1.64 19.18
C LYS A 183 -9.86 -1.09 18.83
N ASP A 184 -10.71 -1.87 18.19
CA ASP A 184 -12.07 -1.49 17.83
C ASP A 184 -12.91 -1.27 19.09
N LYS A 185 -12.74 -2.12 20.12
CA LYS A 185 -13.32 -1.90 21.47
C LYS A 185 -12.82 -0.61 22.13
N ILE A 186 -11.51 -0.35 22.07
CA ILE A 186 -10.94 0.89 22.61
C ILE A 186 -11.46 2.12 21.85
N ILE A 187 -11.63 2.02 20.54
CA ILE A 187 -12.17 3.12 19.72
C ILE A 187 -13.64 3.36 20.07
N GLU A 188 -14.45 2.31 20.20
CA GLU A 188 -15.86 2.41 20.59
C GLU A 188 -16.01 3.06 21.98
N GLU A 189 -15.21 2.61 22.96
CA GLU A 189 -15.18 3.22 24.30
C GLU A 189 -14.72 4.70 24.28
N LEU A 190 -13.76 5.05 23.42
CA LEU A 190 -13.32 6.44 23.28
C LEU A 190 -14.39 7.33 22.65
N VAL A 191 -15.15 6.82 21.68
CA VAL A 191 -16.25 7.57 21.03
C VAL A 191 -17.34 7.87 22.04
N ASP A 192 -17.78 6.87 22.81
CA ASP A 192 -18.80 7.03 23.86
C ASP A 192 -18.36 8.06 24.92
N ASN A 193 -17.09 8.02 25.33
CA ASN A 193 -16.54 8.96 26.29
C ASN A 193 -16.51 10.41 25.73
N VAL A 194 -16.22 10.59 24.43
CA VAL A 194 -16.26 11.91 23.79
C VAL A 194 -17.67 12.46 23.74
N GLU A 195 -18.67 11.64 23.37
CA GLU A 195 -20.07 12.07 23.33
C GLU A 195 -20.59 12.44 24.72
N LYS A 196 -20.22 11.67 25.74
CA LYS A 196 -20.55 11.98 27.14
C LYS A 196 -19.94 13.31 27.59
N LEU A 197 -18.66 13.55 27.31
CA LEU A 197 -18.01 14.81 27.67
C LEU A 197 -18.63 16.01 26.93
N GLN A 198 -19.01 15.85 25.66
CA GLN A 198 -19.67 16.89 24.89
C GLN A 198 -21.06 17.24 25.45
N SER A 199 -21.84 16.26 25.88
CA SER A 199 -23.15 16.50 26.51
C SER A 199 -23.01 17.20 27.86
N GLU A 200 -22.07 16.78 28.71
CA GLU A 200 -21.75 17.45 29.98
C GLU A 200 -21.26 18.90 29.78
N MET A 201 -20.45 19.16 28.74
CA MET A 201 -20.04 20.52 28.38
C MET A 201 -21.22 21.38 27.92
N LYS A 202 -22.13 20.81 27.13
CA LYS A 202 -23.31 21.52 26.64
C LYS A 202 -24.24 21.91 27.79
N GLU A 203 -24.44 21.02 28.76
CA GLU A 203 -25.27 21.25 29.94
C GLU A 203 -24.68 22.32 30.88
N LYS A 204 -23.35 22.31 31.06
CA LYS A 204 -22.63 23.38 31.80
C LYS A 204 -22.68 24.72 31.09
N THR A 205 -22.71 24.72 29.75
CA THR A 205 -22.77 25.96 28.96
C THR A 205 -24.19 26.54 28.92
N SER A 206 -25.24 25.72 28.93
CA SER A 206 -26.64 26.18 28.95
C SER A 206 -27.05 26.87 30.26
N ASN A 207 -26.36 26.60 31.37
CA ASN A 207 -26.60 27.27 32.65
C ASN A 207 -25.76 28.54 32.86
N SER A 208 -24.94 28.95 31.87
CA SER A 208 -24.09 30.15 31.95
C SER A 208 -24.24 31.06 30.73
N LEU A 209 -25.44 31.10 30.13
CA LEU A 209 -25.77 31.92 28.96
C LEU A 209 -25.87 33.44 29.26
N GLU A 210 -25.75 33.85 30.52
CA GLU A 210 -25.51 35.25 30.86
C GLU A 210 -24.02 35.53 30.65
N GLY A 211 -23.65 35.86 29.41
CA GLY A 211 -22.36 36.47 29.14
C GLY A 211 -22.14 37.69 30.04
N PRO A 212 -20.88 38.12 30.27
CA PRO A 212 -20.61 39.27 31.11
C PRO A 212 -21.43 40.46 30.61
N SER A 213 -22.21 41.08 31.50
CA SER A 213 -22.97 42.29 31.21
C SER A 213 -22.23 43.52 31.74
N CYS A 214 -22.49 44.67 31.14
CA CYS A 214 -21.95 45.95 31.58
C CYS A 214 -22.34 46.18 33.04
N VAL A 215 -21.35 46.35 33.92
CA VAL A 215 -21.59 46.51 35.37
C VAL A 215 -22.35 47.79 35.75
N ILE A 216 -22.60 48.68 34.79
CA ILE A 216 -23.37 49.92 34.99
C ILE A 216 -24.84 49.73 34.61
N CYS A 217 -25.14 49.18 33.44
CA CYS A 217 -26.53 49.04 32.97
C CYS A 217 -27.10 47.63 33.10
N LEU A 218 -26.26 46.63 33.40
CA LEU A 218 -26.59 45.20 33.52
C LEU A 218 -27.30 44.59 32.30
N ASP A 219 -27.22 45.27 31.16
CA ASP A 219 -28.00 44.96 29.96
C ASP A 219 -27.08 44.63 28.78
N ARG A 220 -26.26 45.61 28.36
CA ARG A 220 -25.38 45.46 27.20
C ARG A 220 -24.07 44.76 27.54
N VAL A 221 -23.52 44.02 26.57
CA VAL A 221 -22.17 43.40 26.67
C VAL A 221 -21.10 44.48 26.86
N PRO A 222 -20.17 44.34 27.83
CA PRO A 222 -19.10 45.28 28.03
C PRO A 222 -18.12 45.19 26.87
N ASN A 223 -17.75 46.33 26.31
CA ASN A 223 -16.88 46.43 25.13
C ASN A 223 -15.83 47.54 25.25
N ILE A 224 -15.57 48.03 26.47
CA ILE A 224 -14.50 48.98 26.76
C ILE A 224 -13.45 48.31 27.65
N VAL A 225 -12.21 48.26 27.17
CA VAL A 225 -11.04 47.81 27.94
C VAL A 225 -10.35 49.00 28.60
N PHE A 226 -9.98 48.87 29.87
CA PHE A 226 -9.17 49.85 30.60
C PHE A 226 -7.70 49.41 30.64
N PHE A 227 -6.78 50.13 29.98
CA PHE A 227 -5.40 49.65 29.78
C PHE A 227 -4.57 49.53 31.07
N ASP A 228 -4.87 50.31 32.10
CA ASP A 228 -4.13 50.26 33.37
C ASP A 228 -4.43 48.99 34.19
N CYS A 229 -5.49 48.25 33.86
CA CYS A 229 -5.90 47.05 34.59
C CYS A 229 -6.40 45.89 33.72
N MET A 230 -6.53 46.09 32.41
CA MET A 230 -7.00 45.14 31.40
C MET A 230 -8.43 44.59 31.62
N HIS A 231 -9.24 45.20 32.49
CA HIS A 231 -10.65 44.80 32.65
C HIS A 231 -11.54 45.33 31.53
N VAL A 232 -12.41 44.46 31.02
CA VAL A 232 -13.54 44.80 30.15
C VAL A 232 -14.81 44.74 30.99
N ALA A 233 -15.31 45.90 31.44
CA ALA A 233 -16.36 45.95 32.47
C ALA A 233 -17.59 46.78 32.08
N VAL A 234 -17.48 47.69 31.12
CA VAL A 234 -18.56 48.61 30.76
C VAL A 234 -18.82 48.63 29.25
N CYS A 235 -20.06 48.93 28.85
CA CYS A 235 -20.41 49.19 27.46
C CYS A 235 -20.08 50.64 27.06
N GLU A 236 -19.94 50.87 25.76
CA GLU A 236 -19.57 52.17 25.18
C GLU A 236 -20.52 53.31 25.59
N GLU A 237 -21.82 53.06 25.66
CA GLU A 237 -22.82 54.07 26.04
C GLU A 237 -22.64 54.53 27.49
N CYS A 238 -22.52 53.57 28.41
CA CYS A 238 -22.28 53.86 29.82
C CYS A 238 -20.93 54.55 30.03
N PHE A 239 -19.90 54.15 29.28
CA PHE A 239 -18.60 54.81 29.31
C PHE A 239 -18.69 56.28 28.87
N LYS A 240 -19.35 56.58 27.76
CA LYS A 240 -19.53 57.95 27.25
C LYS A 240 -20.35 58.81 28.21
N ALA A 241 -21.46 58.28 28.74
CA ALA A 241 -22.31 58.98 29.69
C ALA A 241 -21.55 59.32 30.98
N ALA A 242 -20.83 58.35 31.54
CA ALA A 242 -20.10 58.53 32.79
C ALA A 242 -18.88 59.46 32.65
N SER A 243 -18.22 59.44 31.48
CA SER A 243 -17.10 60.33 31.16
C SER A 243 -17.53 61.79 31.02
N ARG A 244 -18.71 62.08 30.43
CA ARG A 244 -19.24 63.45 30.34
C ARG A 244 -19.52 64.05 31.71
N ASN A 245 -19.95 63.22 32.66
CA ASN A 245 -20.29 63.64 34.03
C ASN A 245 -19.11 63.52 35.01
N SER A 246 -17.89 63.26 34.54
CA SER A 246 -16.68 63.05 35.38
C SER A 246 -16.83 61.98 36.49
N SER A 247 -17.73 61.02 36.29
CA SER A 247 -18.13 60.04 37.31
C SER A 247 -17.36 58.71 37.22
N LEU A 248 -16.57 58.49 36.17
CA LEU A 248 -15.83 57.24 35.91
C LEU A 248 -14.32 57.47 35.81
N ASN A 249 -13.68 57.78 36.94
CA ASN A 249 -12.23 57.96 37.02
C ASN A 249 -11.48 56.67 37.42
N ASN A 250 -12.22 55.64 37.86
CA ASN A 250 -11.67 54.39 38.37
C ASN A 250 -12.42 53.20 37.74
N CYS A 251 -11.71 52.11 37.47
CA CYS A 251 -12.29 50.88 36.95
C CYS A 251 -13.34 50.35 37.96
N PRO A 252 -14.59 50.08 37.56
CA PRO A 252 -15.60 49.55 38.48
C PRO A 252 -15.25 48.18 39.06
N ASN A 253 -14.44 47.38 38.36
CA ASN A 253 -14.07 46.03 38.77
C ASN A 253 -12.95 46.03 39.85
N CYS A 254 -11.87 46.80 39.62
CA CYS A 254 -10.68 46.76 40.49
C CYS A 254 -10.30 48.10 41.14
N ARG A 255 -11.08 49.16 40.91
CA ARG A 255 -10.90 50.52 41.44
C ARG A 255 -9.58 51.23 41.07
N LYS A 256 -8.74 50.67 40.19
CA LYS A 256 -7.56 51.37 39.65
C LYS A 256 -7.97 52.59 38.81
N SER A 257 -7.19 53.67 38.88
CA SER A 257 -7.41 54.89 38.08
C SER A 257 -7.36 54.59 36.58
N ILE A 258 -8.31 55.12 35.82
CA ILE A 258 -8.37 54.96 34.36
C ILE A 258 -7.60 56.11 33.70
N LYS A 259 -6.46 55.82 33.07
CA LYS A 259 -5.69 56.78 32.27
C LYS A 259 -5.94 56.60 30.78
N LYS A 260 -6.14 55.36 30.34
CA LYS A 260 -6.38 55.01 28.94
C LYS A 260 -7.47 53.93 28.82
N SER A 261 -8.33 54.07 27.82
CA SER A 261 -9.38 53.11 27.48
C SER A 261 -9.57 52.99 25.97
N SER A 262 -9.99 51.82 25.48
CA SER A 262 -10.37 51.62 24.08
C SER A 262 -11.60 50.74 23.96
N LYS A 263 -12.35 50.93 22.87
CA LYS A 263 -13.37 49.97 22.45
C LYS A 263 -12.69 48.71 21.92
N VAL A 264 -13.23 47.56 22.30
CA VAL A 264 -12.88 46.24 21.75
C VAL A 264 -14.05 45.73 20.90
N PHE A 265 -13.72 45.02 19.83
CA PHE A 265 -14.68 44.38 18.94
C PHE A 265 -14.53 42.87 19.12
N PHE A 266 -15.63 42.19 19.44
CA PHE A 266 -15.71 40.74 19.58
C PHE A 266 -16.33 40.13 18.34
#